data_AF-A0A4Y2MMR4-F1
#
_entry.id   AF-A0A4Y2MMR4-F1
#
_cell.length_a   1.000
_cell.length_b   1.000
_cell.length_c   1.000
_cell.angle_alpha   90.00
_cell.angle_beta   90.00
_cell.angle_gamma   90.00
#
_symmetry.space_group_name_H-M   'P 1'
#
loop_
_entity.id
_entity.type
_entity.pdbx_description
1 polymer ?
#
loop_
_entity_poly.entity_id
_entity_poly.type
_entity_poly.pdbx_seq_one_letter_code
_entity_poly.pdbx_strand_id
1 'polypeptide(L)'
;MDTPTKWKLPEIQLPTFEGNPREWLNFWTQFQKIHEEASIDEQDKYQYLIQSTVPGSTPREIVESFPATAENYKKAVEYLKERFGKESILVQVYIRDLLQLVISKNEFELSTLYDKLQTRIRSLDSLRLTKDKYVDILFPLIESTLPIDIVKMWDRQRHLVQDAR
;
A
#
# COMPACT_ATOMS: atom_id res chain seq x y z
N MET A 1 -22.54 -22.78 38.21
CA MET A 1 -21.26 -22.16 37.78
C MET A 1 -21.38 -21.98 36.28
N ASP A 2 -21.62 -20.73 35.85
CA ASP A 2 -21.75 -20.38 34.44
C ASP A 2 -20.37 -20.37 33.79
N THR A 3 -20.17 -21.22 32.80
CA THR A 3 -18.96 -21.17 31.96
C THR A 3 -19.08 -19.98 31.02
N PRO A 4 -18.06 -19.11 30.91
CA PRO A 4 -18.10 -17.99 30.00
C PRO A 4 -18.16 -18.53 28.58
N THR A 5 -19.24 -18.20 27.86
CA THR A 5 -19.39 -18.48 26.44
C THR A 5 -18.15 -17.94 25.72
N LYS A 6 -17.28 -18.81 25.21
CA LYS A 6 -16.20 -18.41 24.31
C LYS A 6 -16.84 -17.99 22.99
N TRP A 7 -16.78 -16.71 22.69
CA TRP A 7 -17.22 -16.17 21.40
C TRP A 7 -16.31 -16.81 20.34
N LYS A 8 -16.88 -17.63 19.46
CA LYS A 8 -16.14 -18.17 18.31
C LYS A 8 -15.96 -17.02 17.31
N LEU A 9 -14.81 -16.36 17.39
CA LEU A 9 -14.40 -15.39 16.39
C LEU A 9 -14.24 -16.11 15.04
N PRO A 10 -14.53 -15.45 13.91
CA PRO A 10 -14.21 -15.97 12.59
C PRO A 10 -12.72 -16.35 12.54
N GLU A 11 -12.44 -17.51 11.96
CA GLU A 11 -11.07 -17.96 11.76
C GLU A 11 -10.37 -17.00 10.79
N ILE A 12 -9.17 -16.56 11.14
CA ILE A 12 -8.39 -15.65 10.31
C ILE A 12 -8.03 -16.39 9.03
N GLN A 13 -8.54 -15.93 7.89
CA GLN A 13 -8.22 -16.50 6.59
C GLN A 13 -6.81 -16.12 6.17
N LEU A 14 -6.17 -16.97 5.37
CA LEU A 14 -4.91 -16.65 4.72
C LEU A 14 -5.07 -15.40 3.85
N PRO A 15 -4.11 -14.47 3.89
CA PRO A 15 -4.16 -13.30 3.02
C PRO A 15 -4.02 -13.74 1.57
N THR A 16 -4.75 -13.09 0.67
CA THR A 16 -4.70 -13.39 -0.78
C THR A 16 -4.02 -12.26 -1.53
N PHE A 17 -3.16 -12.60 -2.49
CA PHE A 17 -2.45 -11.64 -3.33
C PHE A 17 -2.59 -11.95 -4.81
N GLU A 18 -3.11 -10.98 -5.56
CA GLU A 18 -3.31 -11.05 -7.01
C GLU A 18 -2.21 -10.35 -7.82
N GLY A 19 -1.29 -9.65 -7.16
CA GLY A 19 -0.18 -8.96 -7.82
C GLY A 19 -0.35 -7.46 -7.96
N ASN A 20 -1.40 -6.87 -7.37
CA ASN A 20 -1.56 -5.43 -7.30
C ASN A 20 -0.54 -4.81 -6.33
N PRO A 21 0.45 -4.01 -6.78
CA PRO A 21 1.46 -3.45 -5.88
C PRO A 21 0.88 -2.55 -4.78
N ARG A 22 -0.31 -1.97 -4.97
CA ARG A 22 -0.99 -1.16 -3.94
C ARG A 22 -1.36 -1.98 -2.71
N GLU A 23 -1.65 -3.27 -2.92
CA GLU A 23 -2.06 -4.19 -1.86
C GLU A 23 -0.88 -4.90 -1.23
N TRP A 24 0.32 -4.78 -1.83
CA TRP A 24 1.52 -5.45 -1.36
C TRP A 24 1.82 -5.21 0.11
N LEU A 25 1.75 -3.96 0.58
CA LEU A 25 2.06 -3.65 1.98
C LEU A 25 1.08 -4.36 2.93
N ASN A 26 -0.21 -4.34 2.60
CA ASN A 26 -1.24 -5.00 3.40
C ASN A 26 -1.07 -6.52 3.39
N PHE A 27 -0.87 -7.10 2.20
CA PHE A 27 -0.60 -8.52 2.02
C PHE A 27 0.63 -8.96 2.82
N TRP A 28 1.77 -8.30 2.61
CA TRP A 28 3.03 -8.67 3.24
C TRP A 28 2.94 -8.54 4.76
N THR A 29 2.30 -7.49 5.29
CA THR A 29 2.11 -7.34 6.74
C THR A 29 1.32 -8.50 7.36
N GLN A 30 0.32 -9.03 6.65
CA GLN A 30 -0.45 -10.18 7.11
C GLN A 30 0.34 -11.48 6.97
N PHE A 31 0.97 -11.69 5.82
CA PHE A 31 1.74 -12.90 5.51
C PHE A 31 3.04 -13.00 6.33
N GLN A 32 3.63 -11.86 6.72
CA GLN A 32 4.87 -11.79 7.51
C GLN A 32 4.74 -12.53 8.84
N LYS A 33 3.54 -12.56 9.43
CA LYS A 33 3.28 -13.35 10.65
C LYS A 33 3.56 -14.84 10.43
N ILE A 34 3.17 -15.38 9.28
CA ILE A 34 3.43 -16.77 8.89
C ILE A 34 4.91 -16.94 8.54
N HIS A 35 5.49 -15.97 7.81
CA HIS A 35 6.90 -15.98 7.44
C HIS A 35 7.84 -16.06 8.66
N GLU A 36 7.52 -15.31 9.72
CA GLU A 36 8.33 -15.19 10.94
C GLU A 36 8.00 -16.26 11.99
N GLU A 37 6.89 -16.99 11.85
CA GLU A 37 6.49 -18.03 12.79
C GLU A 37 7.51 -19.18 12.80
N ALA A 38 8.19 -19.36 13.94
CA ALA A 38 9.28 -20.34 14.07
C ALA A 38 8.78 -21.78 14.17
N SER A 39 7.51 -21.99 14.55
CA SER A 39 6.91 -23.32 14.67
C SER A 39 6.52 -23.96 13.33
N ILE A 40 6.46 -23.18 12.24
CA ILE A 40 6.16 -23.66 10.90
C ILE A 40 7.47 -23.82 10.13
N ASP A 41 7.71 -24.99 9.55
CA ASP A 41 8.91 -25.19 8.73
C ASP A 41 8.80 -24.50 7.35
N GLU A 42 9.91 -24.40 6.64
CA GLU A 42 9.98 -23.67 5.38
C GLU A 42 9.17 -24.31 4.25
N GLN A 43 8.99 -25.64 4.26
CA GLN A 43 8.19 -26.33 3.26
C GLN A 43 6.70 -26.01 3.45
N ASP A 44 6.22 -26.04 4.69
CA ASP A 44 4.84 -25.65 5.02
C ASP A 44 4.59 -24.16 4.76
N LYS A 45 5.55 -23.29 5.10
CA LYS A 45 5.49 -21.86 4.72
C LYS A 45 5.40 -21.65 3.22
N TYR A 46 6.06 -22.49 2.42
CA TYR A 46 5.94 -22.44 0.97
C TYR A 46 4.50 -22.79 0.54
N GLN A 47 3.90 -23.84 1.11
CA GLN A 47 2.51 -24.19 0.81
C GLN A 47 1.54 -23.05 1.17
N TYR A 48 1.76 -22.39 2.31
CA TYR A 48 0.99 -21.20 2.67
C TYR A 48 1.21 -20.05 1.67
N LEU A 49 2.43 -19.82 1.20
CA LEU A 49 2.73 -18.80 0.20
C LEU A 49 1.99 -19.08 -1.12
N ILE A 50 2.01 -20.33 -1.57
CA ILE A 50 1.27 -20.78 -2.76
C ILE A 50 -0.22 -20.46 -2.58
N GLN A 51 -0.84 -20.91 -1.48
CA GLN A 51 -2.26 -20.67 -1.18
C GLN A 51 -2.61 -19.18 -1.05
N SER A 52 -1.66 -18.37 -0.61
CA SER A 52 -1.81 -16.92 -0.44
C SER A 52 -1.68 -16.14 -1.75
N THR A 53 -1.44 -16.81 -2.89
CA THR A 53 -1.39 -16.19 -4.22
C THR A 53 -2.49 -16.72 -5.13
N VAL A 54 -3.15 -15.82 -5.86
CA VAL A 54 -4.29 -16.18 -6.73
C VAL A 54 -3.82 -17.07 -7.89
N PRO A 55 -4.46 -18.23 -8.16
CA PRO A 55 -4.12 -19.06 -9.31
C PRO A 55 -4.14 -18.28 -10.64
N GLY A 56 -3.10 -18.42 -11.46
CA GLY A 56 -2.95 -17.71 -12.73
C GLY A 56 -2.54 -16.23 -12.62
N SER A 57 -2.27 -15.73 -11.41
CA SER A 57 -1.73 -14.39 -11.22
C SER A 57 -0.20 -14.35 -11.36
N THR A 58 0.38 -13.18 -11.64
CA THR A 58 1.83 -13.01 -11.72
C THR A 58 2.57 -13.43 -10.43
N PRO A 59 2.10 -13.13 -9.20
CA PRO A 59 2.70 -13.67 -7.98
C PRO A 59 2.73 -15.20 -7.95
N ARG A 60 1.65 -15.85 -8.40
CA ARG A 60 1.55 -17.30 -8.46
C ARG A 60 2.59 -17.90 -9.40
N GLU A 61 2.70 -17.35 -10.60
CA GLU A 61 3.71 -17.75 -11.58
C GLU A 61 5.14 -17.62 -11.03
N ILE A 62 5.43 -16.54 -10.28
CA ILE A 62 6.73 -16.36 -9.62
C ILE A 62 6.96 -17.44 -8.57
N VAL A 63 5.97 -17.71 -7.72
CA VAL A 63 6.09 -18.70 -6.64
C VAL A 63 6.23 -20.12 -7.20
N GLU A 64 5.53 -20.44 -8.28
CA GLU A 64 5.58 -21.75 -8.94
C GLU A 64 6.77 -21.91 -9.90
N SER A 65 7.48 -20.81 -10.24
CA SER A 65 8.70 -20.87 -11.06
C SER A 65 9.88 -21.56 -10.37
N PHE A 66 9.81 -21.72 -9.05
CA PHE A 66 10.76 -22.51 -8.28
C PHE A 66 10.09 -23.81 -7.80
N PRO A 67 10.82 -24.94 -7.80
CA PRO A 67 10.34 -26.16 -7.17
C PRO A 67 10.01 -25.93 -5.69
N ALA A 68 8.81 -26.32 -5.25
CA ALA A 68 8.27 -26.12 -3.91
C ALA A 68 9.02 -26.95 -2.86
N THR A 69 10.19 -26.46 -2.47
CA THR A 69 11.13 -27.07 -1.52
C THR A 69 11.50 -26.03 -0.46
N ALA A 70 11.87 -26.48 0.74
CA ALA A 70 12.29 -25.61 1.84
C ALA A 70 13.38 -24.59 1.39
N GLU A 71 14.41 -25.06 0.66
CA GLU A 71 15.50 -24.21 0.19
C GLU A 71 15.04 -23.07 -0.73
N ASN A 72 14.05 -23.34 -1.58
CA ASN A 72 13.56 -22.37 -2.55
C ASN A 72 12.53 -21.39 -1.97
N TYR A 73 11.96 -21.66 -0.79
CA TYR A 73 10.99 -20.78 -0.16
C TYR A 73 11.53 -19.34 -0.03
N LYS A 74 12.74 -19.20 0.50
CA LYS A 74 13.39 -17.91 0.69
C LYS A 74 13.60 -17.19 -0.65
N LYS A 75 14.01 -17.92 -1.69
CA LYS A 75 14.22 -17.39 -3.05
C LYS A 75 12.90 -16.86 -3.63
N ALA A 76 11.81 -17.61 -3.50
CA ALA A 76 10.48 -17.19 -3.98
C ALA A 76 9.99 -15.93 -3.24
N VAL A 77 10.14 -15.87 -1.91
CA VAL A 77 9.79 -14.70 -1.11
C VAL A 77 10.61 -13.47 -1.49
N GLU A 78 11.91 -13.64 -1.67
CA GLU A 78 12.82 -12.55 -2.09
C GLU A 78 12.42 -12.03 -3.46
N TYR A 79 12.14 -12.91 -4.42
CA TYR A 79 11.72 -12.51 -5.76
C TYR A 79 10.38 -11.76 -5.76
N LEU A 80 9.42 -12.18 -4.92
CA LEU A 80 8.16 -11.45 -4.72
C LEU A 80 8.40 -10.06 -4.14
N LYS A 81 9.23 -9.95 -3.10
CA LYS A 81 9.62 -8.65 -2.51
C LYS A 81 10.29 -7.75 -3.54
N GLU A 82 11.15 -8.31 -4.38
CA GLU A 82 11.79 -7.54 -5.44
C GLU A 82 10.82 -7.06 -6.51
N ARG A 83 9.80 -7.86 -6.84
CA ARG A 83 8.86 -7.52 -7.90
C ARG A 83 7.79 -6.53 -7.45
N PHE A 84 7.30 -6.67 -6.22
CA PHE A 84 6.13 -5.93 -5.73
C PHE A 84 6.44 -5.02 -4.53
N GLY A 85 7.46 -5.36 -3.74
CA GLY A 85 7.81 -4.67 -2.50
C GLY A 85 8.94 -3.66 -2.59
N LYS A 86 9.56 -3.46 -3.77
CA LYS A 86 10.58 -2.41 -3.94
C LYS A 86 9.97 -1.04 -3.66
N GLU A 87 10.59 -0.30 -2.75
CA GLU A 87 10.18 1.06 -2.36
C GLU A 87 9.95 1.96 -3.59
N SER A 88 10.85 1.90 -4.58
CA SER A 88 10.74 2.67 -5.82
C SER A 88 9.49 2.33 -6.64
N ILE A 89 9.07 1.06 -6.66
CA ILE A 89 7.86 0.62 -7.35
C ILE A 89 6.63 1.16 -6.61
N LEU A 90 6.61 1.01 -5.28
CA LEU A 90 5.51 1.51 -4.45
C LEU A 90 5.36 3.03 -4.62
N VAL A 91 6.45 3.79 -4.47
CA VAL A 91 6.47 5.24 -4.70
C VAL A 91 5.90 5.60 -6.07
N GLN A 92 6.33 4.93 -7.14
CA GLN A 92 5.83 5.20 -8.48
C GLN A 92 4.32 4.96 -8.61
N VAL A 93 3.80 3.90 -7.99
CA VAL A 93 2.37 3.59 -8.00
C VAL A 93 1.58 4.70 -7.30
N TYR A 94 1.99 5.13 -6.12
CA TYR A 94 1.29 6.21 -5.40
C TYR A 94 1.41 7.58 -6.07
N ILE A 95 2.56 7.89 -6.70
CA ILE A 95 2.72 9.12 -7.49
C ILE A 95 1.82 9.09 -8.73
N ARG A 96 1.78 7.97 -9.46
CA ARG A 96 0.87 7.80 -10.61
C ARG A 96 -0.59 7.93 -10.19
N ASP A 97 -0.93 7.42 -9.02
CA ASP A 97 -2.25 7.61 -8.46
C ASP A 97 -2.50 9.10 -8.28
N LEU A 98 -1.68 9.81 -7.50
CA LEU A 98 -1.84 11.25 -7.28
C LEU A 98 -1.94 12.02 -8.60
N LEU A 99 -1.12 11.70 -9.61
CA LEU A 99 -1.23 12.28 -10.96
C LEU A 99 -2.60 12.04 -11.60
N GLN A 100 -3.15 10.82 -11.50
CA GLN A 100 -4.50 10.54 -11.97
C GLN A 100 -5.55 11.39 -11.25
N LEU A 101 -5.37 11.68 -9.95
CA LEU A 101 -6.27 12.60 -9.23
C LEU A 101 -6.14 14.04 -9.74
N VAL A 102 -4.91 14.49 -10.05
CA VAL A 102 -4.68 15.82 -10.65
C VAL A 102 -5.44 15.94 -11.98
N ILE A 103 -5.37 14.91 -12.83
CA ILE A 103 -6.02 14.87 -14.15
C ILE A 103 -7.55 14.89 -14.02
N SER A 104 -8.10 14.08 -13.10
CA SER A 104 -9.54 13.91 -12.89
C SER A 104 -10.15 14.87 -11.86
N LYS A 105 -9.42 15.89 -11.39
CA LYS A 105 -9.85 16.75 -10.28
C LYS A 105 -11.18 17.49 -10.53
N ASN A 106 -11.50 17.78 -11.79
CA ASN A 106 -12.73 18.46 -12.17
C ASN A 106 -13.95 17.52 -12.26
N GLU A 107 -13.75 16.20 -12.14
CA GLU A 107 -14.81 15.20 -12.15
C GLU A 107 -15.43 14.97 -10.77
N PHE A 108 -14.84 15.55 -9.72
CA PHE A 108 -15.26 15.36 -8.33
C PHE A 108 -15.71 16.66 -7.68
N GLU A 109 -16.70 16.59 -6.80
CA GLU A 109 -16.96 17.66 -5.83
C GLU A 109 -15.76 17.82 -4.88
N LEU A 110 -15.54 19.05 -4.37
CA LEU A 110 -14.39 19.39 -3.53
C LEU A 110 -14.24 18.50 -2.30
N SER A 111 -15.34 18.11 -1.65
CA SER A 111 -15.35 17.19 -0.50
C SER A 111 -14.80 15.81 -0.87
N THR A 112 -15.28 15.26 -1.98
CA THR A 112 -14.85 13.95 -2.50
C THR A 112 -13.39 13.99 -2.95
N LEU A 113 -12.97 15.08 -3.59
CA LEU A 113 -11.58 15.31 -3.98
C LEU A 113 -10.66 15.35 -2.76
N TYR A 114 -11.07 16.08 -1.70
CA TYR A 114 -10.35 16.15 -0.44
C TYR A 114 -10.20 14.77 0.22
N ASP A 115 -11.28 13.99 0.33
CA ASP A 115 -11.24 12.66 0.93
C ASP A 115 -10.32 11.71 0.14
N LYS A 116 -10.38 11.75 -1.20
CA LYS A 116 -9.51 10.96 -2.08
C LYS A 116 -8.04 11.37 -1.91
N LEU A 117 -7.75 12.67 -1.87
CA LEU A 117 -6.41 13.20 -1.66
C LEU A 117 -5.85 12.79 -0.30
N GLN A 118 -6.62 12.98 0.76
CA GLN A 118 -6.24 12.63 2.13
C GLN A 118 -5.97 11.13 2.27
N THR A 119 -6.77 10.28 1.63
CA THR A 119 -6.55 8.83 1.61
C THR A 119 -5.19 8.48 1.00
N ARG A 120 -4.83 9.11 -0.13
CA ARG A 120 -3.56 8.86 -0.81
C ARG A 120 -2.36 9.35 -0.01
N ILE A 121 -2.49 10.51 0.64
CA ILE A 121 -1.46 11.04 1.54
C ILE A 121 -1.25 10.09 2.72
N ARG A 122 -2.32 9.58 3.34
CA ARG A 122 -2.22 8.59 4.44
C ARG A 122 -1.54 7.29 3.99
N SER A 123 -1.82 6.80 2.80
CA SER A 123 -1.15 5.61 2.24
C SER A 123 0.33 5.84 1.94
N LEU A 124 0.70 7.05 1.51
CA LEU A 124 2.11 7.42 1.36
C LEU A 124 2.81 7.52 2.73
N ASP A 125 2.12 8.02 3.75
CA ASP A 125 2.66 8.18 5.11
C ASP A 125 2.89 6.84 5.80
N SER A 126 1.99 5.87 5.61
CA SER A 126 2.14 4.52 6.15
C SER A 126 3.37 3.78 5.60
N LEU A 127 3.84 4.16 4.40
CA LEU A 127 5.06 3.65 3.79
C LEU A 127 6.33 4.36 4.28
N ARG A 128 6.20 5.34 5.19
CA ARG A 128 7.28 6.23 5.65
C ARG A 128 7.93 7.02 4.51
N LEU A 129 7.20 7.26 3.41
CA LEU A 129 7.72 7.87 2.18
C LEU A 129 7.63 9.40 2.15
N THR A 130 7.23 10.06 3.23
CA THR A 130 6.48 11.32 3.08
C THR A 130 7.14 12.59 3.57
N LYS A 131 8.30 12.56 4.25
CA LYS A 131 8.74 13.81 4.91
C LYS A 131 10.10 14.35 4.53
N ASP A 132 11.07 13.52 4.13
CA ASP A 132 12.40 14.05 3.80
C ASP A 132 12.83 13.77 2.36
N LYS A 133 12.39 12.66 1.76
CA LYS A 133 12.93 12.17 0.48
C LYS A 133 12.12 12.58 -0.76
N TYR A 134 10.82 12.83 -0.60
CA TYR A 134 9.89 13.06 -1.71
C TYR A 134 9.06 14.34 -1.57
N VAL A 135 9.31 15.17 -0.55
CA VAL A 135 8.53 16.41 -0.31
C VAL A 135 8.55 17.35 -1.50
N ASP A 136 9.70 17.51 -2.14
CA ASP A 136 9.87 18.38 -3.31
C ASP A 136 9.02 17.95 -4.51
N ILE A 137 8.65 16.68 -4.58
CA ILE A 137 7.78 16.13 -5.65
C ILE A 137 6.33 16.11 -5.19
N LEU A 138 6.07 15.71 -3.94
CA LEU A 138 4.72 15.56 -3.41
C LEU A 138 4.02 16.91 -3.23
N PHE A 139 4.73 17.93 -2.78
CA PHE A 139 4.12 19.24 -2.49
C PHE A 139 3.54 19.90 -3.76
N PRO A 140 4.29 20.08 -4.87
CA PRO A 140 3.72 20.64 -6.10
C PRO A 140 2.61 19.77 -6.70
N LEU A 141 2.70 18.45 -6.51
CA LEU A 141 1.69 17.51 -7.01
C LEU A 141 0.37 17.64 -6.25
N ILE A 142 0.43 17.78 -4.94
CA ILE A 142 -0.73 18.01 -4.07
C ILE A 142 -1.32 19.39 -4.38
N GLU A 143 -0.51 20.44 -4.49
CA GLU A 143 -0.98 21.78 -4.88
C GLU A 143 -1.73 21.74 -6.23
N SER A 144 -1.22 20.96 -7.18
CA SER A 144 -1.85 20.79 -8.50
C SER A 144 -3.19 20.05 -8.44
N THR A 145 -3.47 19.27 -7.39
CA THR A 145 -4.80 18.65 -7.19
C THR A 145 -5.85 19.64 -6.74
N LEU A 146 -5.47 20.75 -6.11
CA LEU A 146 -6.44 21.71 -5.57
C LEU A 146 -7.15 22.45 -6.72
N PRO A 147 -8.47 22.71 -6.59
CA PRO A 147 -9.17 23.60 -7.51
C PRO A 147 -8.58 25.00 -7.46
N ILE A 148 -8.55 25.67 -8.61
CA ILE A 148 -7.94 26.99 -8.78
C ILE A 148 -8.49 28.02 -7.79
N ASP A 149 -9.77 27.90 -7.41
CA ASP A 149 -10.43 28.82 -6.48
C ASP A 149 -9.91 28.66 -5.05
N ILE A 150 -9.56 27.44 -4.64
CA ILE A 150 -8.95 27.17 -3.33
C ILE A 150 -7.51 27.67 -3.29
N VAL A 151 -6.74 27.45 -4.36
CA VAL A 151 -5.37 27.97 -4.47
C VAL A 151 -5.36 29.50 -4.38
N LYS A 152 -6.25 30.17 -5.13
CA LYS A 152 -6.41 31.62 -5.09
C LYS A 152 -6.81 32.14 -3.70
N MET A 153 -7.68 31.43 -2.98
CA MET A 153 -8.05 31.78 -1.61
C MET A 153 -6.87 31.64 -0.65
N TRP A 154 -6.11 30.55 -0.78
CA TRP A 154 -4.93 30.29 0.04
C TRP A 154 -3.84 31.35 -0.16
N ASP A 155 -3.55 31.73 -1.41
CA ASP A 155 -2.55 32.76 -1.72
C ASP A 155 -2.96 34.12 -1.17
N ARG A 156 -4.24 34.50 -1.31
CA ARG A 156 -4.77 35.73 -0.68
C ARG A 156 -4.56 35.71 0.83
N GLN A 157 -4.78 34.57 1.48
CA GLN A 157 -4.65 34.44 2.92
C GLN A 157 -3.17 34.46 3.37
N ARG A 158 -2.24 33.89 2.59
CA ARG A 158 -0.80 34.00 2.82
C ARG A 158 -0.31 35.44 2.74
N HIS A 159 -0.75 36.20 1.73
CA HIS A 159 -0.40 37.60 1.58
C HIS A 159 -0.91 38.45 2.74
N LEU A 160 -2.14 38.23 3.19
CA LEU A 160 -2.69 38.91 4.38
C LEU A 160 -1.91 38.66 5.67
N VAL A 161 -1.29 37.48 5.82
CA VAL A 161 -0.49 37.12 7.01
C VAL A 161 0.94 37.68 6.92
N GLN A 162 1.47 37.91 5.72
CA GLN A 162 2.77 38.53 5.50
C GLN A 162 2.71 40.06 5.61
N ASP A 163 1.60 40.68 5.20
CA ASP A 163 1.39 42.13 5.31
C ASP A 163 1.03 42.60 6.74
N ALA A 164 0.67 41.66 7.63
CA ALA A 164 0.32 41.92 9.03
C ALA A 164 1.52 41.78 10.00
N ARG A 165 2.75 41.70 9.47
CA ARG A 165 3.99 41.46 10.24
C ARG A 165 5.02 42.54 9.96
#